data_AF-T0R7I7-F1
#
_entry.id   AF-T0R7I7-F1
#
_cell.length_a   1.000
_cell.length_b   1.000
_cell.length_c   1.000
_cell.angle_alpha   90.00
_cell.angle_beta   90.00
_cell.angle_gamma   90.00
#
_symmetry.space_group_name_H-M   'P 1'
#
loop_
_entity.id
_entity.type
_entity.pdbx_description
1 polymer ?
#
loop_
_entity_poly.entity_id
_entity_poly.type
_entity_poly.pdbx_seq_one_letter_code
_entity_poly.pdbx_strand_id
1 'polypeptide(L)' 'MRKSLKGRLGEHYPKDRLRVNSAGCLGHCQRGINAVIYPSGQWFHDLTEKDEDSLFEKVKEIMG' A
#
# COMPACT_ATOMS: atom_id res chain seq x y z
N MET A 1 6.27 -6.20 5.27
CA MET A 1 5.16 -5.32 4.83
C MET A 1 4.46 -5.70 3.52
N ARG A 2 5.05 -5.59 2.30
CA ARG A 2 4.27 -5.82 1.04
C ARG A 2 3.52 -7.17 0.98
N LYS A 3 4.20 -8.27 1.35
CA LYS A 3 3.62 -9.64 1.28
C LYS A 3 2.50 -9.82 2.31
N SER A 4 2.73 -9.40 3.55
CA SER A 4 1.76 -9.45 4.66
C SER A 4 0.54 -8.59 4.36
N LEU A 5 0.75 -7.32 3.97
CA LEU A 5 -0.31 -6.39 3.59
C LEU A 5 -1.16 -6.92 2.41
N LYS A 6 -0.51 -7.50 1.39
CA LYS A 6 -1.22 -8.15 0.26
C LYS A 6 -2.08 -9.33 0.73
N GLY A 7 -1.57 -10.15 1.65
CA GLY A 7 -2.30 -11.28 2.21
C GLY A 7 -3.54 -10.81 2.95
N ARG A 8 -3.34 -9.92 3.92
CA ARG A 8 -4.41 -9.33 4.74
C ARG A 8 -5.47 -8.66 3.87
N LEU A 9 -5.09 -7.79 2.94
CA LEU A 9 -6.05 -7.15 2.02
C LEU A 9 -6.79 -8.16 1.12
N GLY A 10 -6.14 -9.26 0.73
CA GLY A 10 -6.74 -10.32 -0.06
C GLY A 10 -7.79 -11.15 0.69
N GLU A 11 -7.82 -11.09 2.03
CA GLU A 11 -8.88 -11.67 2.86
C GLU A 11 -10.14 -10.81 2.89
N HIS A 12 -10.01 -9.49 2.62
CA HIS A 12 -11.12 -8.53 2.66
C HIS A 12 -11.65 -8.13 1.27
N TYR A 13 -10.80 -8.18 0.24
CA TYR A 13 -11.16 -7.72 -1.10
C TYR A 13 -10.85 -8.79 -2.16
N PRO A 14 -11.75 -8.99 -3.15
CA PRO A 14 -11.50 -9.94 -4.22
C PRO A 14 -10.36 -9.45 -5.13
N LYS A 15 -9.66 -10.41 -5.77
CA LYS A 15 -8.41 -10.15 -6.53
C LYS A 15 -8.59 -9.23 -7.74
N ASP A 16 -9.81 -9.10 -8.24
CA ASP A 16 -10.18 -8.22 -9.36
C ASP A 16 -10.50 -6.78 -8.91
N ARG A 17 -10.78 -6.57 -7.62
CA ARG A 17 -11.05 -5.24 -7.04
C ARG A 17 -9.80 -4.54 -6.53
N LEU A 18 -8.81 -5.28 -6.05
CA LEU A 18 -7.62 -4.69 -5.42
C LEU A 18 -6.35 -5.44 -5.82
N ARG A 19 -5.32 -4.67 -6.22
CA ARG A 19 -4.00 -5.20 -6.60
C ARG A 19 -2.91 -4.57 -5.75
N VAL A 20 -2.12 -5.41 -5.11
CA VAL A 20 -0.87 -5.04 -4.43
C VAL A 20 0.31 -5.68 -5.15
N ASN A 21 1.24 -4.86 -5.64
CA ASN A 21 2.46 -5.28 -6.32
C ASN A 21 3.72 -4.60 -5.74
N SER A 22 4.88 -5.06 -6.18
CA SER A 22 6.14 -4.34 -6.02
C SER A 22 6.34 -3.41 -7.21
N ALA A 23 6.88 -2.23 -6.96
CA ALA A 23 7.36 -1.31 -7.98
C ALA A 23 8.87 -1.09 -7.80
N GLY A 24 9.55 -0.75 -8.89
CA GLY A 24 10.93 -0.27 -8.83
C GLY A 24 11.02 1.17 -8.32
N CYS A 25 12.11 1.85 -8.64
CA CYS A 25 12.25 3.27 -8.33
C CYS A 25 11.16 4.10 -9.03
N LEU A 26 10.47 4.94 -8.26
CA LEU A 26 9.47 5.89 -8.74
C LEU A 26 9.87 7.35 -8.48
N GLY A 27 11.16 7.64 -8.29
CA GLY A 27 11.69 9.02 -8.16
C GLY A 27 11.75 9.59 -6.73
N HIS A 28 11.23 8.89 -5.71
CA HIS A 28 11.21 9.36 -4.32
C HIS A 28 12.24 8.66 -3.40
N CYS A 29 13.43 8.34 -3.92
CA CYS A 29 14.43 7.53 -3.20
C CYS A 29 14.87 8.13 -1.86
N GLN A 30 15.00 9.45 -1.76
CA GLN A 30 15.49 10.14 -0.55
C GLN A 30 14.56 9.96 0.67
N ARG A 31 13.31 9.56 0.45
CA ARG A 31 12.30 9.33 1.49
C ARG A 31 11.77 7.89 1.48
N GLY A 32 12.55 6.96 0.91
CA GLY A 32 12.19 5.55 0.85
C GLY A 32 12.22 4.88 2.24
N ILE A 33 11.45 3.80 2.48
CA ILE A 33 10.59 3.05 1.55
C ILE A 33 9.27 3.79 1.29
N ASN A 34 8.74 3.69 0.06
CA ASN A 34 7.50 4.38 -0.33
C ASN A 34 6.40 3.41 -0.77
N ALA A 35 5.14 3.84 -0.61
CA ALA A 35 3.97 3.24 -1.23
C ALA A 35 3.11 4.34 -1.88
N VAL A 36 2.38 4.00 -2.92
CA VAL A 36 1.41 4.89 -3.56
C VAL A 36 0.13 4.12 -3.86
N ILE A 37 -1.01 4.74 -3.58
CA ILE A 37 -2.33 4.16 -3.85
C ILE A 37 -2.91 4.86 -5.08
N TYR A 38 -3.40 4.06 -6.03
CA TYR A 38 -4.13 4.52 -7.21
C TYR A 38 -5.58 4.06 -7.15
N PRO A 39 -6.52 4.84 -7.73
CA PRO A 39 -6.32 6.05 -8.53
C PRO A 39 -6.13 7.35 -7.72
N SER A 40 -6.20 7.31 -6.39
CA SER A 40 -6.12 8.52 -5.54
C SER A 40 -4.81 9.29 -5.63
N GLY A 41 -3.72 8.66 -6.08
CA GLY A 41 -2.40 9.28 -6.19
C GLY A 41 -1.77 9.58 -4.82
N GLN A 42 -2.26 8.95 -3.75
CA GLN A 42 -1.80 9.22 -2.39
C GLN A 42 -0.47 8.52 -2.13
N TRP A 43 0.54 9.32 -1.77
CA TRP A 43 1.88 8.84 -1.44
C TRP A 43 2.06 8.66 0.06
N PHE A 44 2.77 7.59 0.42
CA PHE A 44 3.22 7.28 1.75
C PHE A 44 4.74 7.12 1.71
N HIS A 45 5.42 7.99 2.44
CA HIS A 45 6.88 8.08 2.48
C HIS A 45 7.40 7.60 3.83
N ASP A 46 8.71 7.34 3.89
CA ASP A 46 9.44 7.03 5.11
C ASP A 46 8.85 5.81 5.85
N LEU A 47 8.29 4.87 5.09
CA LEU A 47 7.56 3.73 5.62
C LEU A 47 8.48 2.73 6.32
N THR A 48 7.98 2.21 7.43
CA THR A 48 8.57 1.14 8.23
C THR A 48 7.59 -0.03 8.33
N GLU A 49 8.05 -1.15 8.91
CA GLU A 49 7.16 -2.30 9.13
C GLU A 49 6.01 -2.02 10.11
N LYS A 50 6.16 -0.99 10.97
CA LYS A 50 5.13 -0.60 11.95
C LYS A 50 3.93 0.12 11.31
N ASP A 51 4.08 0.58 10.07
CA ASP A 51 3.06 1.35 9.36
C ASP A 51 2.05 0.47 8.61
N GLU A 52 2.18 -0.87 8.71
CA GLU A 52 1.31 -1.81 8.00
C GLU A 52 -0.17 -1.64 8.38
N ASP A 53 -0.47 -1.46 9.68
CA ASP A 53 -1.83 -1.23 10.15
C ASP A 53 -2.42 0.07 9.62
N SER A 54 -1.64 1.16 9.65
CA SER A 54 -2.08 2.45 9.14
C SER A 54 -2.33 2.43 7.65
N LEU A 55 -1.48 1.75 6.87
CA LEU A 55 -1.68 1.55 5.43
C LEU A 55 -2.93 0.70 5.13
N PHE A 56 -3.16 -0.35 5.92
CA PHE A 56 -4.33 -1.21 5.77
C PHE A 56 -5.63 -0.43 5.98
N GLU A 57 -5.72 0.37 7.05
CA GLU A 57 -6.90 1.21 7.30
C GLU A 57 -7.07 2.29 6.23
N LYS A 58 -5.98 2.88 5.71
CA LYS A 58 -6.08 3.82 4.58
C LYS A 58 -6.62 3.19 3.31
N VAL A 59 -6.23 1.95 3.00
CA VAL A 59 -6.84 1.23 1.86
C VAL A 59 -8.32 1.00 2.11
N LYS A 60 -8.73 0.63 3.33
CA LYS A 60 -10.16 0.45 3.66
C LYS A 60 -10.96 1.73 3.48
N GLU A 61 -10.47 2.86 3.99
CA GLU A 61 -11.11 4.16 3.81
C GLU A 61 -11.33 4.51 2.32
N ILE A 62 -10.37 4.16 1.46
CA ILE A 62 -10.46 4.43 0.02
C ILE A 62 -11.44 3.49 -0.69
N MET A 63 -11.56 2.25 -0.21
CA MET A 63 -12.38 1.22 -0.85
C MET A 63 -13.88 1.34 -0.53
N GLY A 64 -14.26 2.08 0.52
CA GLY A 64 -15.66 2.24 0.96
C GLY A 64 -16.16 1.02 1.70
#